data_AF-A0A3N5PR47-F1
#
_entry.id   AF-A0A3N5PR47-F1
#
_cell.length_a   1.000
_cell.length_b   1.000
_cell.length_c   1.000
_cell.angle_alpha   90.00
_cell.angle_beta   90.00
_cell.angle_gamma   90.00
#
_symmetry.space_group_name_H-M   'P 1'
#
loop_
_entity.id
_entity.type
_entity.pdbx_description
1 polymer ?
#
loop_
_entity_poly.entity_id
_entity_poly.type
_entity_poly.pdbx_seq_one_letter_code
_entity_poly.pdbx_strand_id
1 'polypeptide(L)'
;MAQGNEKTRYALADVAEPNLYRDIYPYTELPRVVFEEQAAPMIPAKDVWITDTTFRDGQQARPPYTPEQILRIFDLLHQIDGGTGLIRQCEFFLYADRDRKAIEL
;
A
#
# COMPACT_ATOMS: atom_id res chain seq x y z
N MET A 1 -10.55 -0.21 29.95
CA MET A 1 -11.28 -1.50 29.90
C MET A 1 -11.45 -1.83 28.42
N ALA A 2 -10.56 -2.66 27.87
CA ALA A 2 -10.60 -3.04 26.46
C ALA A 2 -11.72 -4.06 26.27
N GLN A 3 -12.73 -3.73 25.46
CA GLN A 3 -13.77 -4.69 25.07
C GLN A 3 -13.14 -5.70 24.11
N GLY A 4 -13.24 -6.97 24.48
CA GLY A 4 -12.69 -8.09 23.75
C GLY A 4 -13.28 -8.20 22.35
N ASN A 5 -12.42 -8.57 21.41
CA ASN A 5 -12.72 -8.85 20.02
C ASN A 5 -13.58 -10.13 19.94
N GLU A 6 -14.91 -10.01 20.06
CA GLU A 6 -15.82 -11.09 19.67
C GLU A 6 -15.69 -11.30 18.17
N LYS A 7 -15.16 -12.46 17.76
CA LYS A 7 -15.16 -12.86 16.35
C LYS A 7 -16.60 -13.07 15.92
N THR A 8 -17.20 -12.06 15.30
CA THR A 8 -18.50 -12.18 14.62
C THR A 8 -18.44 -13.36 13.66
N ARG A 9 -19.16 -14.44 13.98
CA ARG A 9 -19.32 -15.58 13.09
C ARG A 9 -20.35 -15.18 12.04
N TYR A 10 -19.88 -14.74 10.88
CA TYR A 10 -20.75 -14.55 9.72
C TYR A 10 -21.22 -15.91 9.22
N ALA A 11 -22.54 -16.10 9.12
CA ALA A 11 -23.10 -17.27 8.48
C ALA A 11 -22.83 -17.16 6.97
N LEU A 12 -22.38 -18.26 6.35
CA LEU A 12 -22.25 -18.32 4.90
C LEU A 12 -23.66 -18.24 4.31
N ALA A 13 -23.95 -17.16 3.58
CA ALA A 13 -25.19 -17.00 2.85
C ALA A 13 -25.00 -17.53 1.42
N ASP A 14 -25.68 -18.62 1.09
CA ASP A 14 -25.78 -19.10 -0.29
C ASP A 14 -26.88 -18.29 -0.99
N VAL A 15 -26.48 -17.37 -1.87
CA VAL A 15 -27.38 -16.44 -2.56
C VAL A 15 -27.55 -16.85 -4.01
N ALA A 16 -28.78 -16.78 -4.52
CA ALA A 16 -29.10 -17.18 -5.89
C ALA A 16 -28.45 -16.27 -6.95
N GLU A 17 -28.21 -15.00 -6.63
CA GLU A 17 -27.60 -14.01 -7.51
C GLU A 17 -26.54 -13.18 -6.77
N PRO A 18 -25.48 -12.72 -7.46
CA PRO A 18 -24.43 -11.93 -6.83
C PRO A 18 -24.90 -10.49 -6.52
N ASN A 19 -24.50 -9.96 -5.36
CA ASN A 19 -24.62 -8.52 -5.10
C ASN A 19 -23.51 -7.78 -5.85
N LEU A 20 -23.90 -7.05 -6.89
CA LEU A 20 -22.98 -6.29 -7.75
C LEU A 20 -22.87 -4.81 -7.37
N TYR A 21 -23.53 -4.37 -6.29
CA TYR A 21 -23.47 -3.00 -5.77
C TYR A 21 -23.71 -1.93 -6.85
N ARG A 22 -24.77 -2.08 -7.67
CA ARG A 22 -25.00 -1.23 -8.87
C ARG A 22 -25.36 0.21 -8.58
N ASP A 23 -25.76 0.48 -7.34
CA ASP A 23 -25.91 1.81 -6.77
C ASP A 23 -24.55 2.51 -6.59
N ILE A 24 -23.49 1.75 -6.28
CA ILE A 24 -22.10 2.25 -6.15
C ILE A 24 -21.34 2.13 -7.47
N TYR A 25 -21.52 1.04 -8.23
CA TYR A 25 -20.81 0.72 -9.47
C TYR A 25 -21.78 0.54 -10.65
N PRO A 26 -22.45 1.62 -11.11
CA PRO A 26 -23.29 1.58 -12.30
C PRO A 26 -22.45 1.34 -13.56
N TYR A 27 -23.05 0.74 -14.60
CA TYR A 27 -22.33 0.46 -15.86
C TYR A 27 -22.13 1.68 -16.77
N THR A 28 -22.99 2.69 -16.62
CA THR A 28 -23.09 3.82 -17.56
C THR A 28 -22.54 5.11 -16.98
N GLU A 29 -22.16 5.11 -15.71
CA GLU A 29 -21.71 6.28 -14.96
C GLU A 29 -20.42 5.93 -14.18
N LEU A 30 -19.73 6.95 -13.69
CA LEU A 30 -18.60 6.73 -12.79
C LEU A 30 -19.10 6.13 -11.45
N PRO A 31 -18.27 5.31 -10.78
CA PRO A 31 -18.59 4.82 -9.45
C PRO A 31 -18.91 5.95 -8.47
N ARG A 32 -19.91 5.72 -7.63
CA ARG A 32 -20.35 6.68 -6.60
C ARG A 32 -19.56 6.45 -5.31
N VAL A 33 -19.24 7.55 -4.62
CA VAL A 33 -18.68 7.49 -3.26
C VAL A 33 -19.82 7.75 -2.29
N VAL A 34 -20.18 6.73 -1.51
CA VAL A 34 -21.22 6.84 -0.48
C VAL A 34 -20.56 7.32 0.81
N PHE A 35 -21.07 8.41 1.37
CA PHE A 35 -20.65 8.91 2.67
C PHE A 35 -21.65 8.47 3.73
N GLU A 36 -21.15 7.95 4.85
CA GLU A 36 -21.96 7.73 6.04
C GLU A 36 -22.07 9.03 6.85
N GLU A 37 -23.16 9.20 7.60
CA GLU A 37 -23.34 10.37 8.48
C GLU A 37 -22.38 10.35 9.68
N GLN A 38 -21.89 9.17 10.05
CA GLN A 38 -20.97 8.99 11.16
C GLN A 38 -19.52 9.08 10.69
N ALA A 39 -18.76 9.98 11.31
CA ALA A 39 -17.32 10.04 11.08
C ALA A 39 -16.64 8.82 11.68
N ALA A 40 -15.66 8.27 10.96
CA ALA A 40 -14.78 7.24 11.51
C ALA A 40 -14.03 7.81 12.73
N PRO A 41 -13.92 7.05 13.83
CA PRO A 41 -13.18 7.51 14.99
C PRO A 41 -11.69 7.62 14.67
N MET A 42 -11.08 8.76 15.00
CA MET A 42 -9.65 9.03 14.79
C MET A 42 -8.80 8.28 15.82
N ILE A 43 -8.59 6.98 15.58
CA ILE A 43 -7.80 6.10 16.46
C ILE A 43 -6.52 5.70 15.71
N PRO A 44 -5.46 6.54 15.71
CA PRO A 44 -4.20 6.17 15.08
C PRO A 44 -3.60 4.93 15.74
N ALA A 45 -2.91 4.12 14.94
CA ALA A 45 -2.19 2.96 15.47
C ALA A 45 -1.14 3.41 16.50
N LYS A 46 -0.94 2.61 17.55
CA LYS A 46 0.08 2.87 18.57
C LYS A 46 1.49 2.89 17.95
N ASP A 47 1.72 1.99 17.01
CA ASP A 47 2.98 1.83 16.29
C ASP A 47 2.72 2.08 14.80
N VAL A 48 3.60 2.86 14.18
CA VAL A 48 3.55 3.17 12.75
C VAL A 48 4.83 2.65 12.11
N TRP A 49 4.70 2.12 10.90
CA TRP A 49 5.82 1.65 10.08
C TRP A 49 5.66 2.20 8.67
N ILE A 50 6.78 2.32 7.98
CA ILE A 50 6.88 2.81 6.62
C ILE A 50 7.34 1.66 5.73
N THR A 51 6.62 1.47 4.64
CA THR A 51 7.04 0.65 3.50
C THR A 51 7.29 1.59 2.32
N ASP A 52 8.50 1.57 1.79
CA ASP A 52 8.89 2.41 0.67
C ASP A 52 8.55 1.73 -0.66
N THR A 53 7.99 2.51 -1.60
CA THR A 53 7.67 2.06 -2.96
C THR A 53 8.44 2.83 -4.03
N THR A 54 9.52 3.53 -3.65
CA THR A 54 10.29 4.39 -4.55
C THR A 54 10.87 3.62 -5.74
N PHE A 55 11.40 2.42 -5.52
CA PHE A 55 12.01 1.57 -6.57
C PHE A 55 11.01 0.72 -7.35
N ARG A 56 9.70 0.93 -7.11
CA ARG A 56 8.60 0.35 -7.90
C ARG A 56 7.76 1.46 -8.51
N ASP A 57 6.85 2.06 -7.73
CA ASP A 57 5.94 3.08 -8.24
C ASP A 57 6.66 4.38 -8.59
N GLY A 58 7.58 4.82 -7.72
CA GLY A 58 8.31 6.07 -7.94
C GLY A 58 9.12 6.04 -9.25
N GLN A 59 9.81 4.93 -9.49
CA GLN A 59 10.64 4.74 -10.69
C GLN A 59 9.82 4.66 -11.98
N GLN A 60 8.58 4.15 -11.94
CA GLN A 60 7.71 4.07 -13.12
C GLN A 60 7.22 5.44 -13.61
N ALA A 61 7.22 6.46 -12.75
CA ALA A 61 6.77 7.82 -13.10
C ALA A 61 7.87 8.74 -13.65
N ARG A 62 9.11 8.25 -13.79
CA ARG A 62 10.30 9.03 -14.15
C ARG A 62 11.08 8.38 -15.29
N PRO A 63 11.97 9.13 -15.97
CA PRO A 63 12.99 8.52 -16.82
C PRO A 63 13.77 7.46 -16.02
N PRO A 64 14.13 6.34 -16.64
CA PRO A 64 14.71 5.22 -15.89
C PRO A 64 16.05 5.58 -15.22
N TYR A 65 16.18 5.28 -13.93
CA TYR A 65 17.41 5.50 -13.17
C TYR A 65 18.53 4.52 -13.56
N THR A 66 19.79 4.93 -13.42
CA THR A 66 20.92 4.00 -13.50
C THR A 66 21.02 3.15 -12.23
N PRO A 67 21.69 1.99 -12.25
CA PRO A 67 21.90 1.16 -11.06
C PRO A 67 22.53 1.94 -9.89
N GLU A 68 23.50 2.81 -10.17
CA GLU A 68 24.20 3.62 -9.17
C GLU A 68 23.29 4.69 -8.56
N GLN A 69 22.35 5.23 -9.35
CA GLN A 69 21.34 6.16 -8.86
C GLN A 69 20.35 5.45 -7.93
N ILE A 70 19.94 4.22 -8.26
CA ILE A 70 19.08 3.40 -7.42
C ILE A 70 19.78 3.11 -6.08
N LEU A 71 21.04 2.66 -6.12
CA LEU A 71 21.86 2.45 -4.92
C LEU A 71 21.95 3.72 -4.08
N ARG A 72 22.22 4.86 -4.72
CA ARG A 72 22.33 6.14 -4.00
C ARG A 72 21.03 6.53 -3.31
N ILE A 73 19.87 6.30 -3.95
CA ILE A 73 18.56 6.56 -3.34
C ILE A 73 18.31 5.60 -2.17
N PHE A 74 18.73 4.34 -2.29
CA PHE A 74 18.63 3.36 -1.20
C PHE A 74 19.48 3.78 0.01
N ASP A 75 20.71 4.26 -0.20
CA ASP A 75 21.53 4.84 0.86
C ASP A 75 20.85 6.05 1.52
N LEU A 76 20.20 6.90 0.73
CA LEU A 76 19.48 8.06 1.26
C LEU A 76 18.26 7.63 2.09
N LEU A 77 17.54 6.59 1.69
CA LEU A 77 16.45 6.03 2.50
C LEU A 77 16.96 5.49 3.84
N HIS A 78 18.10 4.79 3.84
CA HIS A 78 18.75 4.36 5.08
C HIS A 78 19.17 5.54 5.96
N GLN A 79 19.72 6.61 5.37
CA GLN A 79 20.07 7.83 6.10
C GLN A 79 18.83 8.54 6.67
N ILE A 80 17.72 8.57 5.93
CA ILE A 80 16.44 9.15 6.38
C ILE A 80 15.84 8.34 7.54
N ASP A 81 15.94 7.01 7.51
CA ASP A 81 15.49 6.18 8.64
C ASP A 81 16.21 6.55 9.92
N GLY A 82 17.48 6.98 9.84
CA GLY A 82 18.22 7.54 10.98
C GLY A 82 18.39 6.56 12.15
N GLY A 83 18.28 5.25 11.89
CA GLY A 83 18.33 4.20 12.92
C GLY A 83 17.03 4.03 13.71
N THR A 84 15.93 4.63 13.27
CA THR A 84 14.61 4.47 13.93
C THR A 84 13.99 3.11 13.66
N GLY A 85 14.35 2.45 12.54
CA GLY A 85 13.74 1.19 12.10
C GLY A 85 12.27 1.34 11.72
N LEU A 86 11.84 2.57 11.40
CA LEU A 86 10.49 2.86 10.93
C LEU A 86 10.32 2.43 9.48
N ILE A 87 11.34 2.62 8.64
CA ILE A 87 11.35 2.11 7.27
C ILE A 87 11.73 0.63 7.32
N ARG A 88 10.73 -0.25 7.18
CA ARG A 88 10.92 -1.70 7.37
C ARG A 88 11.18 -2.47 6.09
N GLN A 89 10.76 -1.92 4.97
CA GLN A 89 10.79 -2.60 3.69
C GLN A 89 10.88 -1.57 2.57
N CYS A 90 11.63 -1.91 1.53
CA CYS A 90 11.61 -1.22 0.24
C CYS A 90 11.14 -2.22 -0.83
N GLU A 91 10.22 -1.80 -1.69
CA GLU A 91 9.75 -2.58 -2.82
C GLU A 91 10.58 -2.29 -4.07
N PHE A 92 11.06 -3.35 -4.74
CA PHE A 92 11.83 -3.26 -5.99
C PHE A 92 11.09 -3.94 -7.13
N PHE A 93 11.18 -3.37 -8.33
CA PHE A 93 10.56 -3.92 -9.55
C PHE A 93 11.61 -4.46 -10.54
N LEU A 94 11.87 -5.77 -10.52
CA LEU A 94 13.05 -6.40 -11.12
C LEU A 94 12.82 -7.00 -12.52
N TYR A 95 12.23 -6.23 -13.42
CA TYR A 95 11.92 -6.72 -14.77
C TYR A 95 13.07 -6.55 -15.75
N ALA A 96 13.73 -5.38 -15.77
CA ALA A 96 14.85 -5.15 -16.68
C ALA A 96 16.19 -5.60 -16.05
N ASP A 97 17.13 -6.02 -16.89
CA ASP A 97 18.48 -6.41 -16.45
C ASP A 97 19.18 -5.29 -15.68
N ARG A 98 18.89 -4.03 -16.02
CA ARG A 98 19.40 -2.87 -15.27
C ARG A 98 18.89 -2.81 -13.84
N ASP A 99 17.59 -3.06 -13.64
CA ASP A 99 16.98 -2.99 -12.30
C ASP A 99 17.47 -4.16 -11.43
N ARG A 100 17.79 -5.30 -12.04
CA ARG A 100 18.45 -6.43 -11.35
C ARG A 100 19.88 -6.10 -10.93
N LYS A 101 20.66 -5.49 -11.83
CA LYS A 101 22.04 -5.06 -11.52
C LYS A 101 22.11 -4.14 -10.31
N ALA A 102 21.09 -3.29 -10.10
CA ALA A 102 21.06 -2.39 -8.95
C ALA A 102 21.02 -3.13 -7.59
N ILE A 103 20.49 -4.35 -7.53
CA ILE A 103 20.48 -5.19 -6.32
C ILE A 103 21.80 -5.95 -6.12
N GLU A 104 22.57 -6.11 -7.20
CA GLU A 104 23.86 -6.83 -7.18
C GLU A 104 25.05 -5.93 -6.81
N LEU A 105 24.84 -4.61 -6.71
CA LEU A 105 25.85 -3.63 -6.28
C LEU A 105 26.08 -3.68 -4.76
#